data_AF-A0A4U5QLR3-F1
#
_entry.id   AF-A0A4U5QLR3-F1
#
_cell.length_a   1.000
_cell.length_b   1.000
_cell.length_c   1.000
_cell.angle_alpha   90.00
_cell.angle_beta   90.00
_cell.angle_gamma   90.00
#
_symmetry.space_group_name_H-M   'P 1'
#
loop_
_entity.id
_entity.type
_entity.pdbx_description
1 polymer ?
#
loop_
_entity_poly.entity_id
_entity_poly.type
_entity_poly.pdbx_seq_one_letter_code
_entity_poly.pdbx_strand_id
1 'polypeptide(L)'
;MYTFQFEQERGHAASGVECYIRQYGLSEQEVYKEFHMQVVNAWKDINEEFLKPTAVPMPLLERILNLSRVMDVIYKEEDEYTHVGEVMKNNIASLFIDSVPI
;
A
#
# COMPACT_ATOMS: atom_id res chain seq x y z
N MET A 1 1.69 6.71 3.12
CA MET A 1 1.94 7.26 4.48
C MET A 1 3.42 7.26 4.78
N TYR A 2 4.11 6.13 4.58
CA TYR A 2 5.48 5.91 5.03
C TYR A 2 6.59 6.77 4.37
N THR A 3 6.31 7.48 3.27
CA THR A 3 7.31 8.32 2.58
C THR A 3 7.28 9.78 3.01
N PHE A 4 6.25 10.24 3.73
CA PHE A 4 5.96 11.67 3.85
C PHE A 4 7.05 12.44 4.64
N GLN A 5 7.63 11.84 5.68
CA GLN A 5 8.70 12.48 6.48
C GLN A 5 9.94 12.72 5.61
N PHE A 6 10.34 11.69 4.86
CA PHE A 6 11.47 11.78 3.94
C PHE A 6 11.22 12.78 2.80
N GLU A 7 10.00 12.83 2.26
CA GLU A 7 9.61 13.82 1.26
C GLU A 7 9.73 15.26 1.80
N GLN A 8 9.27 15.47 3.04
CA GLN A 8 9.33 16.77 3.72
C GLN A 8 10.78 17.22 3.99
N GLU A 9 11.64 16.33 4.49
CA GLU A 9 13.06 16.61 4.74
C GLU A 9 13.80 17.09 3.47
N ARG A 10 13.37 16.60 2.30
CA ARG A 10 13.97 16.94 1.00
C ARG A 10 13.36 18.18 0.36
N GLY A 11 12.40 18.83 1.02
CA GLY A 11 11.71 20.00 0.49
C GLY A 11 10.87 19.70 -0.75
N HIS A 12 10.31 18.49 -0.85
CA HIS A 12 9.35 18.16 -1.90
C HIS A 12 8.06 19.00 -1.77
N ALA A 13 7.24 18.98 -2.84
CA ALA A 13 5.89 19.53 -2.77
C ALA A 13 5.06 18.82 -1.68
N ALA A 14 4.03 19.49 -1.18
CA ALA A 14 3.21 18.98 -0.08
C ALA A 14 2.66 17.58 -0.37
N SER A 15 2.96 16.64 0.51
CA SER A 15 2.45 15.27 0.49
C SER A 15 0.94 15.23 0.75
N GLY A 16 0.32 14.08 0.49
CA GLY A 16 -1.10 13.87 0.81
C GLY A 16 -1.39 14.04 2.32
N VAL A 17 -0.45 13.64 3.18
CA VAL A 17 -0.55 13.81 4.64
C VAL A 17 -0.55 15.29 5.01
N GLU A 18 0.40 16.07 4.48
CA GLU A 18 0.49 17.51 4.75
C GLU A 18 -0.72 18.28 4.20
N CYS A 19 -1.20 17.91 3.02
CA CYS A 19 -2.43 18.46 2.47
C CYS A 19 -3.62 18.23 3.42
N TYR A 20 -3.76 17.02 3.97
CA TYR A 20 -4.85 16.68 4.90
C TYR A 20 -4.74 17.44 6.23
N ILE A 21 -3.54 17.49 6.82
CA ILE A 21 -3.26 18.26 8.04
C ILE A 21 -3.64 19.72 7.83
N ARG A 22 -3.20 20.32 6.72
CA ARG A 22 -3.47 21.73 6.42
C ARG A 22 -4.95 22.01 6.15
N GLN A 23 -5.64 21.09 5.46
CA GLN A 23 -7.04 21.27 5.09
C GLN A 23 -7.98 21.14 6.28
N TYR A 24 -7.72 20.18 7.18
CA TYR A 24 -8.64 19.82 8.26
C TYR A 24 -8.15 20.20 9.66
N GLY A 25 -6.92 20.71 9.80
CA GLY A 25 -6.34 21.09 11.08
C GLY A 25 -6.09 19.91 12.03
N LEU A 26 -5.93 18.70 11.47
CA LEU A 26 -5.76 17.46 12.22
C LEU A 26 -4.30 17.24 12.62
N SER A 27 -4.09 16.48 13.69
CA SER A 27 -2.76 15.94 14.01
C SER A 27 -2.33 14.86 13.01
N GLU A 28 -1.02 14.62 12.91
CA GLU A 28 -0.48 13.53 12.09
C GLU A 28 -1.13 12.18 12.42
N GLN A 29 -1.25 11.85 13.72
CA GLN A 29 -1.87 10.59 14.16
C GLN A 29 -3.32 10.44 13.70
N GLU A 30 -4.10 11.53 13.71
CA GLU A 30 -5.48 11.53 13.22
C GLU A 30 -5.54 11.31 11.71
N VAL A 31 -4.64 11.94 10.94
CA VAL A 31 -4.55 11.72 9.49
C VAL A 31 -4.12 10.29 9.17
N TYR A 32 -3.16 9.73 9.91
CA TYR A 32 -2.76 8.33 9.79
C TYR A 32 -3.94 7.37 10.02
N LYS A 33 -4.71 7.60 11.08
CA LYS A 33 -5.90 6.80 11.39
C LYS A 33 -6.96 6.90 10.29
N GLU A 34 -7.19 8.11 9.77
CA GLU A 34 -8.15 8.36 8.70
C GLU A 34 -7.73 7.65 7.40
N PHE A 35 -6.47 7.79 6.98
CA PHE A 35 -5.95 7.11 5.80
C PHE A 35 -5.97 5.59 5.95
N HIS A 36 -5.65 5.08 7.14
CA HIS A 36 -5.78 3.65 7.42
C HIS A 36 -7.24 3.17 7.28
N MET A 37 -8.20 3.95 7.79
CA MET A 37 -9.63 3.63 7.62
C MET A 37 -10.04 3.62 6.14
N GLN A 38 -9.56 4.57 5.34
CA GLN A 38 -9.80 4.61 3.91
C GLN A 38 -9.23 3.37 3.19
N VAL A 39 -8.03 2.93 3.56
CA VAL A 39 -7.45 1.68 3.03
C VAL A 39 -8.29 0.47 3.42
N VAL A 40 -8.73 0.37 4.68
CA VAL A 40 -9.59 -0.72 5.15
C VAL A 40 -10.93 -0.75 4.40
N ASN A 41 -11.52 0.40 4.13
CA ASN A 41 -12.76 0.49 3.36
C ASN A 41 -12.53 0.11 1.89
N ALA A 42 -11.44 0.60 1.26
CA ALA A 42 -11.09 0.20 -0.10
C ALA A 42 -10.87 -1.31 -0.24
N TRP A 43 -10.33 -1.99 0.78
CA TRP A 43 -10.25 -3.45 0.80
C TRP A 43 -11.63 -4.13 0.84
N LYS A 44 -12.61 -3.56 1.55
CA LYS A 44 -13.99 -4.07 1.56
C LYS A 44 -14.64 -3.90 0.18
N ASP A 45 -14.45 -2.75 -0.45
CA ASP A 45 -14.97 -2.46 -1.78
C ASP A 45 -14.38 -3.46 -2.81
N ILE A 46 -13.05 -3.69 -2.78
CA ILE A 46 -12.42 -4.71 -3.63
C ILE A 46 -13.05 -6.10 -3.39
N ASN A 47 -13.31 -6.49 -2.14
CA ASN A 47 -13.92 -7.79 -1.86
C ASN A 47 -15.37 -7.89 -2.37
N GLU A 48 -16.13 -6.79 -2.29
CA GLU A 48 -17.51 -6.72 -2.79
C GLU A 48 -17.56 -6.88 -4.32
N GLU A 49 -16.64 -6.26 -5.05
CA GLU A 49 -16.54 -6.34 -6.52
C GLU A 49 -16.24 -7.77 -7.05
N PHE A 50 -15.75 -8.66 -6.19
CA PHE A 50 -15.51 -10.07 -6.54
C PHE A 50 -16.74 -10.97 -6.32
N LEU A 51 -17.84 -10.44 -5.77
CA LEU A 51 -19.09 -11.17 -5.63
C LEU A 51 -19.76 -11.36 -7.00
N LYS A 52 -20.39 -12.52 -7.21
CA LYS A 52 -21.07 -12.83 -8.49
C LYS A 52 -22.48 -12.23 -8.52
N PRO A 53 -22.93 -11.73 -9.69
CA PRO A 53 -22.19 -11.59 -10.94
C PRO A 53 -21.20 -10.42 -10.91
N THR A 54 -20.03 -10.59 -11.55
CA THR A 54 -19.02 -9.53 -11.61
C THR A 54 -19.28 -8.57 -12.78
N ALA A 55 -18.96 -7.28 -12.61
CA ALA A 55 -19.16 -6.25 -13.65
C ALA A 55 -18.21 -6.42 -14.85
N VAL A 56 -17.02 -6.98 -14.62
CA VAL A 56 -16.01 -7.28 -15.64
C VAL A 56 -15.48 -8.72 -15.44
N PRO A 57 -14.77 -9.30 -16.44
CA PRO A 57 -14.18 -10.62 -16.29
C PRO A 57 -13.21 -10.73 -15.11
N MET A 58 -13.29 -11.84 -14.37
CA MET A 58 -12.43 -12.15 -13.21
C MET A 58 -10.93 -11.92 -13.47
N PRO A 59 -10.33 -12.30 -14.62
CA PRO A 59 -8.91 -12.05 -14.86
C PRO A 59 -8.50 -10.58 -14.87
N LEU A 60 -9.43 -9.64 -15.13
CA LEU A 60 -9.16 -8.20 -15.03
C LEU A 60 -9.21 -7.74 -13.58
N LEU A 61 -10.18 -8.22 -12.80
CA LEU A 61 -10.27 -7.94 -11.36
C LEU A 61 -9.03 -8.45 -10.62
N GLU A 62 -8.56 -9.66 -10.96
CA GLU A 62 -7.36 -10.26 -10.37
C GLU A 62 -6.10 -9.40 -10.55
N ARG A 63 -5.96 -8.70 -11.68
CA ARG A 63 -4.83 -7.79 -11.88
C ARG A 63 -4.84 -6.62 -10.91
N ILE A 64 -6.01 -6.03 -10.69
CA ILE A 64 -6.19 -4.90 -9.75
C ILE A 64 -5.94 -5.40 -8.32
N LEU A 65 -6.54 -6.52 -7.95
CA LEU A 65 -6.34 -7.15 -6.64
C LEU A 65 -4.86 -7.45 -6.37
N ASN A 66 -4.16 -8.03 -7.34
CA ASN A 66 -2.75 -8.36 -7.17
C ASN A 66 -1.86 -7.11 -7.10
N LEU A 67 -2.20 -6.03 -7.83
CA LEU A 67 -1.52 -4.75 -7.67
C LEU A 67 -1.70 -4.19 -6.25
N SER A 68 -2.93 -4.19 -5.73
CA SER A 68 -3.21 -3.75 -4.35
C SER A 68 -2.45 -4.58 -3.32
N ARG A 69 -2.39 -5.91 -3.49
CA ARG A 69 -1.61 -6.81 -2.61
C ARG A 69 -0.12 -6.51 -2.66
N VAL A 70 0.44 -6.25 -3.84
CA VAL A 70 1.85 -5.90 -3.98
C VAL A 70 2.17 -4.60 -3.25
N MET A 71 1.30 -3.58 -3.38
CA MET A 71 1.47 -2.32 -2.65
C MET A 71 1.41 -2.53 -1.13
N ASP A 72 0.49 -3.36 -0.64
CA ASP A 72 0.37 -3.70 0.79
C ASP A 72 1.62 -4.41 1.33
N VAL A 73 2.21 -5.32 0.54
CA VAL A 73 3.46 -6.01 0.91
C VAL A 73 4.66 -5.07 0.90
N ILE A 74 4.81 -4.26 -0.15
CA ILE A 74 5.97 -3.38 -0.35
C ILE A 74 5.99 -2.24 0.68
N TYR A 75 4.83 -1.67 1.00
CA TYR A 75 4.71 -0.49 1.85
C TYR A 75 4.17 -0.80 3.25
N LYS A 76 4.32 -2.03 3.73
CA LYS A 76 3.71 -2.47 4.98
C LYS A 76 4.19 -1.66 6.19
N GLU A 77 5.50 -1.46 6.28
CA GLU A 77 6.15 -0.78 7.40
C GLU A 77 6.92 0.47 6.93
N GLU A 78 7.59 0.38 5.78
CA GLU A 78 8.40 1.46 5.20
C GLU A 78 8.37 1.40 3.65
N ASP A 79 9.11 2.27 2.97
CA ASP A 79 9.32 2.20 1.52
C ASP A 79 10.35 1.11 1.16
N GLU A 80 9.94 -0.16 1.21
CA GLU A 80 10.80 -1.29 0.86
C GLU A 80 11.07 -1.41 -0.65
N TYR A 81 10.40 -0.60 -1.49
CA TYR A 81 10.68 -0.54 -2.91
C TYR A 81 11.98 0.22 -3.17
N THR A 82 12.10 1.43 -2.62
CA THR A 82 13.30 2.25 -2.77
C THR A 82 14.41 1.79 -1.83
N HIS A 83 14.06 1.44 -0.59
CA HIS A 83 14.99 1.05 0.46
C HIS A 83 14.79 -0.43 0.82
N VAL A 84 15.33 -1.30 -0.03
CA VAL A 84 15.11 -2.75 0.08
C VAL A 84 15.65 -3.31 1.41
N GLY A 85 14.72 -3.59 2.33
CA GLY A 85 14.97 -4.16 3.65
C GLY A 85 15.20 -5.68 3.62
N GLU A 86 15.41 -6.27 4.79
CA GLU A 86 15.60 -7.71 4.94
C GLU A 86 14.36 -8.51 4.52
N VAL A 87 13.17 -8.01 4.84
CA VAL A 87 11.89 -8.65 4.48
C VAL A 87 11.77 -8.79 2.96
N MET A 88 11.90 -7.69 2.20
CA MET A 88 11.87 -7.76 0.74
C MET A 88 12.96 -8.66 0.15
N LYS A 89 14.20 -8.61 0.67
CA LYS A 89 15.29 -9.50 0.22
C LYS A 89 14.93 -10.97 0.41
N ASN A 90 14.36 -11.32 1.57
CA ASN A 90 13.93 -12.68 1.87
C ASN A 90 12.76 -13.11 0.98
N ASN A 91 11.81 -12.22 0.70
CA ASN A 91 10.71 -12.48 -0.23
C ASN A 91 11.22 -12.76 -1.65
N ILE A 92 12.16 -11.96 -2.15
CA ILE A 92 12.78 -12.15 -3.47
C ILE A 92 13.54 -13.48 -3.52
N ALA A 93 14.35 -13.77 -2.49
CA ALA A 93 15.09 -15.02 -2.41
C ALA A 93 14.15 -16.23 -2.42
N SER A 94 13.11 -16.22 -1.59
CA SER A 94 12.13 -17.32 -1.51
C SER A 94 11.35 -17.55 -2.80
N LEU A 95 11.14 -16.53 -3.63
CA LEU A 95 10.35 -16.65 -4.86
C LEU A 95 11.20 -16.97 -6.09
N PHE A 96 12.45 -16.50 -6.13
CA PHE A 96 13.26 -16.50 -7.35
C PHE A 96 14.64 -17.16 -7.22
N ILE A 97 15.09 -17.48 -6.01
CA ILE A 97 16.42 -18.04 -5.76
C ILE A 97 16.31 -19.42 -5.10
N ASP A 98 15.56 -19.51 -4.00
CA ASP A 98 15.47 -20.70 -3.18
C ASP A 98 14.36 -21.62 -3.73
N SER A 99 14.75 -22.82 -4.16
CA SER A 99 13.79 -23.83 -4.60
C SER A 99 13.04 -24.42 -3.40
N VAL A 100 11.74 -24.63 -3.56
CA VAL A 100 10.96 -25.42 -2.60
C VAL A 100 11.49 -26.86 -2.61
N PRO A 101 11.90 -27.42 -1.44
CA PRO A 101 12.35 -28.81 -1.36
C PRO A 101 11.25 -29.76 -1.83
N ILE A 102 11.64 -30.78 -2.58
CA ILE A 102 10.76 -31.85 -3.09
C ILE A 102 10.71 -33.00 -2.09
#